data_AF-U9T8L2-F1
#
_entry.id   AF-U9T8L2-F1
#
_cell.length_a   1.000
_cell.length_b   1.000
_cell.length_c   1.000
_cell.angle_alpha   90.00
_cell.angle_beta   90.00
_cell.angle_gamma   90.00
#
_symmetry.space_group_name_H-M   'P 1'
#
loop_
_entity.id
_entity.type
_entity.pdbx_description
1 polymer ?
#
loop_
_entity_poly.entity_id
_entity_poly.type
_entity_poly.pdbx_seq_one_letter_code
_entity_poly.pdbx_strand_id
1 'polypeptide(L)'
;MLRRRKFYRWFNNIEEACHNDFGNILSEFTSIKTSIEALQNEMIQHYAIAQRLQVDFDQLSVANHSSSSESSSSRLSDLSLEENRNRFKRVFDSNKEEGETLDYAFETVRCKIRQLTGEKIGKETVKNVYYGGGDPKFRIVISIMRWVDSKERLVVVQIITIMRVVQIIMRSSGEGTASIF
;
A
#
# COMPACT_ATOMS: atom_id res chain seq x y z
N MET A 1 -39.51 8.28 46.70
CA MET A 1 -38.03 8.06 46.70
C MET A 1 -37.54 6.96 45.75
N LEU A 2 -38.25 5.84 45.58
CA LEU A 2 -37.76 4.67 44.81
C LEU A 2 -37.52 4.91 43.30
N ARG A 3 -38.33 5.76 42.62
CA ARG A 3 -38.16 6.09 41.19
C ARG A 3 -36.87 6.86 40.88
N ARG A 4 -36.49 7.84 41.73
CA ARG A 4 -35.22 8.58 41.59
C ARG A 4 -34.02 7.65 41.66
N ARG A 5 -34.05 6.68 42.58
CA ARG A 5 -32.93 5.75 42.80
C ARG A 5 -32.69 4.80 41.62
N LYS A 6 -33.76 4.41 40.91
CA LYS A 6 -33.66 3.64 39.66
C LYS A 6 -33.13 4.46 38.50
N PHE A 7 -33.51 5.74 38.40
CA PHE A 7 -33.04 6.64 37.36
C PHE A 7 -31.52 6.87 37.43
N TYR A 8 -30.98 7.18 38.62
CA TYR A 8 -29.53 7.35 38.79
C TYR A 8 -28.74 6.08 38.47
N ARG A 9 -29.25 4.91 38.84
CA ARG A 9 -28.61 3.64 38.51
C ARG A 9 -28.56 3.39 37.01
N TRP A 10 -29.66 3.67 36.32
CA TRP A 10 -29.73 3.52 34.87
C TRP A 10 -28.77 4.50 34.16
N PHE A 11 -28.70 5.76 34.62
CA PHE A 11 -27.79 6.76 34.09
C PHE A 11 -26.32 6.34 34.26
N ASN A 12 -25.92 5.90 35.45
CA ASN A 12 -24.55 5.43 35.69
C ASN A 12 -24.18 4.22 34.83
N ASN A 13 -25.10 3.28 34.62
CA ASN A 13 -24.85 2.12 33.77
C ASN A 13 -24.59 2.52 32.30
N ILE A 14 -25.27 3.56 31.81
CA ILE A 14 -25.05 4.07 30.45
C ILE A 14 -23.70 4.78 30.36
N GLU A 15 -23.39 5.62 31.34
CA GLU A 15 -22.12 6.35 31.40
C GLU A 15 -20.93 5.37 31.44
N GLU A 16 -21.02 4.33 32.26
CA GLU A 16 -20.00 3.29 32.37
C GLU A 16 -19.87 2.48 31.07
N ALA A 17 -20.99 2.09 30.45
CA ALA A 17 -20.96 1.39 29.16
C ALA A 17 -20.30 2.23 28.07
N CYS A 18 -20.68 3.51 27.95
CA CYS A 18 -20.05 4.43 27.00
C CYS A 18 -18.55 4.59 27.27
N HIS A 19 -18.15 4.80 28.52
CA HIS A 19 -16.74 4.96 28.88
C HIS A 19 -15.91 3.72 28.53
N ASN A 20 -16.47 2.52 28.73
CA ASN A 20 -15.82 1.26 28.37
C ASN A 20 -15.69 1.09 26.86
N ASP A 21 -16.74 1.42 26.10
CA ASP A 21 -16.71 1.38 24.63
C ASP A 21 -15.65 2.36 24.08
N PHE A 22 -15.60 3.58 24.61
CA PHE A 22 -14.55 4.56 24.24
C PHE A 22 -13.15 4.07 24.61
N GLY A 23 -12.97 3.47 25.79
CA GLY A 23 -11.70 2.89 26.21
C GLY A 23 -11.23 1.76 25.29
N ASN A 24 -12.14 0.89 24.86
CA ASN A 24 -11.85 -0.18 23.90
C ASN A 24 -11.44 0.38 22.54
N ILE A 25 -12.18 1.36 22.02
CA ILE A 25 -11.85 2.04 20.76
C ILE A 25 -10.46 2.68 20.85
N LEU A 26 -10.14 3.35 21.96
CA LEU A 26 -8.83 3.97 22.17
C LEU A 26 -7.69 2.94 22.20
N SER A 27 -7.93 1.78 22.82
CA SER A 27 -7.00 0.65 22.82
C SER A 27 -6.73 0.15 21.39
N GLU A 28 -7.78 -0.03 20.58
CA GLU A 28 -7.64 -0.44 19.18
C GLU A 28 -6.86 0.58 18.35
N PHE A 29 -7.12 1.89 18.52
CA PHE A 29 -6.35 2.93 17.86
C PHE A 29 -4.86 2.90 18.25
N THR A 30 -4.57 2.61 19.52
CA THR A 30 -3.19 2.46 20.00
C THR A 30 -2.52 1.26 19.35
N SER A 31 -3.21 0.13 19.25
CA SER A 31 -2.73 -1.08 18.57
C SER A 31 -2.51 -0.86 17.06
N ILE A 32 -3.39 -0.13 16.40
CA ILE A 32 -3.23 0.25 14.99
C ILE A 32 -2.00 1.14 14.82
N LYS A 33 -1.81 2.14 15.71
CA LYS A 33 -0.66 3.04 15.67
C LYS A 33 0.67 2.27 15.78
N THR A 34 0.79 1.37 16.75
CA THR A 34 2.02 0.57 16.93
C THR A 34 2.27 -0.35 15.73
N SER A 35 1.21 -0.91 15.15
CA SER A 35 1.31 -1.73 13.94
C SER A 35 1.79 -0.93 12.72
N ILE A 36 1.33 0.31 12.56
CA ILE A 36 1.80 1.21 11.50
C ILE A 36 3.28 1.57 11.70
N GLU A 37 3.69 1.88 12.93
CA GLU A 37 5.09 2.17 13.25
C GLU A 37 6.00 0.96 12.95
N ALA A 38 5.54 -0.25 13.28
CA ALA A 38 6.26 -1.49 12.95
C ALA A 38 6.41 -1.66 11.43
N LEU A 39 5.32 -1.50 10.67
CA LEU A 39 5.36 -1.59 9.20
C LEU A 39 6.25 -0.53 8.56
N GLN A 40 6.26 0.70 9.09
CA GLN A 40 7.16 1.75 8.62
C GLN A 40 8.63 1.37 8.86
N ASN A 41 8.94 0.82 10.04
CA ASN A 41 10.29 0.34 10.34
C ASN A 41 10.71 -0.80 9.40
N GLU A 42 9.83 -1.78 9.16
CA GLU A 42 10.09 -2.86 8.19
C GLU A 42 10.38 -2.30 6.79
N MET A 43 9.56 -1.37 6.30
CA MET A 43 9.75 -0.74 5.00
C MET A 43 11.08 0.00 4.90
N ILE A 44 11.47 0.76 5.94
CA ILE A 44 12.77 1.45 6.00
C ILE A 44 13.91 0.44 5.93
N GLN A 45 13.81 -0.67 6.66
CA GLN A 45 14.81 -1.75 6.62
C GLN A 45 14.91 -2.36 5.21
N HIS A 46 13.78 -2.70 4.59
CA HIS A 46 13.76 -3.23 3.23
C HIS A 46 14.39 -2.27 2.23
N TYR A 47 14.11 -0.96 2.34
CA TYR A 47 14.71 0.04 1.48
C TYR A 47 16.22 0.21 1.72
N ALA A 48 16.69 0.10 2.95
CA ALA A 48 18.13 0.11 3.27
C ALA A 48 18.86 -1.12 2.72
N ILE A 49 18.24 -2.31 2.80
CA ILE A 49 18.78 -3.55 2.23
C ILE A 49 18.82 -3.46 0.70
N ALA A 50 17.74 -3.00 0.07
CA ALA A 50 17.68 -2.85 -1.39
C ALA A 50 18.76 -1.88 -1.90
N GLN A 51 18.95 -0.74 -1.23
CA GLN A 51 20.03 0.20 -1.57
C GLN A 51 21.43 -0.42 -1.39
N ARG A 52 21.66 -1.20 -0.33
CA ARG A 52 22.94 -1.90 -0.13
C ARG A 52 23.22 -2.91 -1.25
N LEU A 53 22.23 -3.72 -1.60
CA LEU A 53 22.34 -4.67 -2.72
C LEU A 53 22.59 -3.97 -4.06
N GLN A 54 22.02 -2.77 -4.26
CA GLN A 54 22.27 -1.96 -5.45
C GLN A 54 23.72 -1.44 -5.49
N VAL A 55 24.25 -0.97 -4.35
CA VAL A 55 25.66 -0.55 -4.24
C VAL A 55 26.62 -1.72 -4.49
N ASP A 56 26.33 -2.90 -3.97
CA ASP A 56 27.16 -4.10 -4.20
C ASP A 56 27.17 -4.53 -5.67
N PHE A 57 26.03 -4.38 -6.37
CA PHE A 57 25.93 -4.65 -7.81
C PHE A 57 26.74 -3.66 -8.64
N ASP A 58 26.67 -2.35 -8.30
CA ASP A 58 27.47 -1.32 -8.97
C ASP A 58 28.97 -1.53 -8.73
N GLN A 59 29.37 -1.97 -7.54
CA GLN A 59 30.77 -2.28 -7.21
C GLN A 59 31.30 -3.51 -7.96
N LEU A 60 30.48 -4.55 -8.13
CA LEU A 60 30.78 -5.71 -8.96
C LEU A 60 30.86 -5.37 -10.45
N SER A 61 30.14 -4.34 -10.90
CA SER A 61 30.21 -3.87 -12.30
C SER A 61 31.55 -3.20 -12.63
N VAL A 62 32.16 -2.47 -11.68
CA VAL A 62 33.46 -1.81 -11.85
C VAL A 62 34.63 -2.81 -11.89
N ALA A 63 34.48 -3.97 -11.23
CA ALA A 63 35.52 -5.01 -11.19
C ALA A 63 35.50 -5.99 -12.39
N ASN A 64 34.42 -6.04 -13.17
CA ASN A 64 34.21 -7.04 -14.23
C ASN A 64 34.59 -6.58 -15.65
N HIS A 65 35.68 -5.84 -15.79
CA HIS A 65 36.30 -5.62 -17.11
C HIS A 65 37.19 -6.77 -17.61
N SER A 66 37.19 -7.92 -16.92
CA SER A 66 37.87 -9.12 -17.40
C SER A 66 37.01 -10.37 -17.26
N SER A 67 36.74 -10.99 -18.42
CA SER A 67 36.23 -12.34 -18.67
C SER A 67 34.75 -12.68 -18.41
N SER A 68 34.00 -12.67 -19.52
CA SER A 68 32.98 -13.65 -19.98
C SER A 68 32.17 -14.44 -18.93
N SER A 69 30.88 -14.13 -18.82
CA SER A 69 29.81 -15.06 -18.37
C SER A 69 28.41 -14.52 -18.74
N GLU A 70 27.90 -14.91 -19.91
CA GLU A 70 26.60 -14.52 -20.48
C GLU A 70 25.37 -15.21 -19.83
N SER A 71 25.47 -15.81 -18.63
CA SER A 71 24.41 -16.69 -18.10
C SER A 71 23.65 -16.18 -16.87
N SER A 72 24.14 -15.12 -16.19
CA SER A 72 23.57 -14.66 -14.91
C SER A 72 22.59 -13.50 -15.07
N SER A 73 22.82 -12.64 -16.08
CA SER A 73 22.06 -11.41 -16.29
C SER A 73 20.63 -11.65 -16.80
N SER A 74 20.44 -12.65 -17.66
CA SER A 74 19.12 -13.05 -18.17
C SER A 74 18.21 -13.57 -17.05
N ARG A 75 18.71 -14.47 -16.20
CA ARG A 75 17.93 -15.05 -15.09
C ARG A 75 17.47 -14.02 -14.07
N LEU A 76 18.30 -13.00 -13.78
CA LEU A 76 17.94 -11.90 -12.90
C LEU A 76 16.91 -10.95 -13.54
N SER A 77 17.02 -10.72 -14.85
CA SER A 77 16.06 -9.93 -15.62
C SER A 77 14.68 -10.61 -15.67
N ASP A 78 14.66 -11.93 -15.85
CA ASP A 78 13.44 -12.74 -15.88
C ASP A 78 12.76 -12.80 -14.50
N LEU A 79 13.54 -12.91 -13.43
CA LEU A 79 13.04 -12.83 -12.05
C LEU A 79 12.42 -11.46 -11.74
N SER A 80 13.06 -10.37 -12.16
CA SER A 80 12.54 -9.01 -11.98
C SER A 80 11.24 -8.79 -12.78
N LEU A 81 11.15 -9.34 -14.00
CA LEU A 81 9.94 -9.28 -14.81
C LEU A 81 8.79 -10.05 -14.16
N GLU A 82 9.06 -11.26 -13.68
CA GLU A 82 8.06 -12.13 -13.05
C GLU A 82 7.56 -11.53 -11.73
N GLU A 83 8.43 -10.95 -10.91
CA GLU A 83 8.05 -10.24 -9.69
C GLU A 83 7.12 -9.05 -10.00
N ASN A 84 7.47 -8.26 -11.02
CA ASN A 84 6.66 -7.14 -11.48
C ASN A 84 5.27 -7.60 -11.99
N ARG A 85 5.20 -8.71 -12.73
CA ARG A 85 3.92 -9.31 -13.16
C ARG A 85 3.07 -9.71 -11.96
N ASN A 86 3.67 -10.34 -10.96
CA ASN A 86 2.98 -10.78 -9.75
C ASN A 86 2.44 -9.60 -8.93
N ARG A 87 3.22 -8.52 -8.79
CA ARG A 87 2.76 -7.27 -8.18
C ARG A 87 1.58 -6.67 -8.93
N PHE A 88 1.71 -6.55 -10.25
CA PHE A 88 0.64 -6.04 -11.11
C PHE A 88 -0.65 -6.86 -10.96
N LYS A 89 -0.55 -8.19 -11.03
CA LYS A 89 -1.70 -9.09 -10.92
C LYS A 89 -2.43 -8.92 -9.59
N ARG A 90 -1.70 -8.87 -8.47
CA ARG A 90 -2.27 -8.63 -7.14
C ARG A 90 -3.04 -7.31 -7.08
N VAL A 91 -2.42 -6.21 -7.49
CA VAL A 91 -3.05 -4.88 -7.46
C VAL A 91 -4.25 -4.84 -8.41
N PHE A 92 -4.15 -5.46 -9.58
CA PHE A 92 -5.25 -5.58 -10.53
C PHE A 92 -6.44 -6.33 -9.91
N ASP A 93 -6.21 -7.51 -9.34
CA ASP A 93 -7.25 -8.36 -8.77
C ASP A 93 -7.92 -7.71 -7.54
N SER A 94 -7.20 -6.89 -6.77
CA SER A 94 -7.77 -6.12 -5.65
C SER A 94 -8.54 -4.86 -6.07
N ASN A 95 -8.31 -4.34 -7.28
CA ASN A 95 -8.93 -3.10 -7.77
C ASN A 95 -10.06 -3.34 -8.77
N LYS A 96 -10.28 -4.58 -9.24
CA LYS A 96 -11.40 -4.93 -10.11
C LYS A 96 -12.67 -5.09 -9.29
N GLU A 97 -13.81 -4.67 -9.84
CA GLU A 97 -15.10 -4.80 -9.15
C GLU A 97 -15.64 -6.24 -9.27
N GLU A 98 -16.40 -6.69 -8.26
CA GLU A 98 -17.06 -7.99 -8.31
C GLU A 98 -18.10 -8.03 -9.45
N GLY A 99 -17.96 -9.00 -10.36
CA GLY A 99 -18.82 -9.11 -11.56
C GLY A 99 -18.35 -8.30 -12.77
N GLU A 100 -17.29 -7.50 -12.65
CA GLU A 100 -16.70 -6.78 -13.78
C GLU A 100 -16.03 -7.75 -14.76
N THR A 101 -16.28 -7.56 -16.06
CA THR A 101 -15.59 -8.38 -17.08
C THR A 101 -14.11 -8.00 -17.15
N LEU A 102 -13.23 -9.01 -17.26
CA LEU A 102 -11.79 -8.77 -17.37
C LEU A 102 -11.43 -7.85 -18.55
N ASP A 103 -12.15 -7.95 -19.66
CA ASP A 103 -11.91 -7.12 -20.84
C ASP A 103 -12.10 -5.63 -20.55
N TYR A 104 -13.18 -5.29 -19.84
CA TYR A 104 -13.46 -3.93 -19.40
C TYR A 104 -12.45 -3.46 -18.35
N ALA A 105 -12.09 -4.32 -17.39
CA ALA A 105 -11.06 -4.02 -16.39
C ALA A 105 -9.68 -3.74 -17.04
N PHE A 106 -9.26 -4.51 -18.04
CA PHE A 106 -8.03 -4.25 -18.80
C PHE A 106 -8.08 -2.92 -19.54
N GLU A 107 -9.21 -2.57 -20.16
CA GLU A 107 -9.38 -1.29 -20.84
C GLU A 107 -9.33 -0.11 -19.86
N THR A 108 -9.94 -0.28 -18.68
CA THR A 108 -9.88 0.71 -17.60
C THR A 108 -8.45 0.95 -17.11
N VAL A 109 -7.68 -0.12 -16.88
CA VAL A 109 -6.27 -0.01 -16.45
C VAL A 109 -5.41 0.63 -17.54
N ARG A 110 -5.60 0.25 -18.80
CA ARG A 110 -4.95 0.88 -19.95
C ARG A 110 -5.21 2.39 -19.99
N CYS A 111 -6.47 2.82 -19.83
CA CYS A 111 -6.82 4.23 -19.80
C CYS A 111 -6.17 4.98 -18.62
N LYS A 112 -6.17 4.37 -17.42
CA LYS A 112 -5.53 4.95 -16.23
C LYS A 112 -4.01 5.09 -16.40
N ILE A 113 -3.33 4.10 -16.96
CA ILE A 113 -1.89 4.19 -17.28
C ILE A 113 -1.64 5.35 -18.24
N ARG A 114 -2.42 5.45 -19.33
CA ARG A 114 -2.30 6.55 -20.29
C ARG A 114 -2.48 7.92 -19.64
N GLN A 115 -3.41 8.06 -18.69
CA GLN A 115 -3.61 9.32 -17.96
C GLN A 115 -2.43 9.66 -17.04
N LEU A 116 -1.84 8.66 -16.37
CA LEU A 116 -0.73 8.85 -15.44
C LEU A 116 0.62 9.09 -16.11
N THR A 117 0.87 8.44 -17.25
CA THR A 117 2.19 8.42 -17.88
C THR A 117 2.23 9.11 -19.25
N GLY A 118 1.07 9.38 -19.84
CA GLY A 118 0.95 9.84 -21.22
C GLY A 118 1.21 8.75 -22.26
N GLU A 119 1.62 7.55 -21.82
CA GLU A 119 2.04 6.48 -22.73
C GLU A 119 0.85 5.72 -23.31
N LYS A 120 0.84 5.57 -24.63
CA LYS A 120 -0.19 4.82 -25.35
C LYS A 120 0.18 3.34 -25.39
N ILE A 121 -0.29 2.59 -24.39
CA ILE A 121 -0.20 1.13 -24.39
C ILE A 121 -1.48 0.49 -24.97
N GLY A 122 -1.35 -0.71 -25.52
CA GLY A 122 -2.49 -1.50 -26.00
C GLY A 122 -3.16 -2.27 -24.86
N LYS A 123 -4.47 -2.54 -24.98
CA LYS A 123 -5.19 -3.43 -24.04
C LYS A 123 -4.55 -4.81 -23.98
N GLU A 124 -4.16 -5.35 -25.15
CA GLU A 124 -3.52 -6.66 -25.23
C GLU A 124 -2.19 -6.70 -24.48
N THR A 125 -1.47 -5.57 -24.41
CA THR A 125 -0.25 -5.47 -23.61
C THR A 125 -0.53 -5.64 -22.12
N VAL A 126 -1.58 -5.00 -21.60
CA VAL A 126 -1.99 -5.13 -20.18
C VAL A 126 -2.40 -6.58 -19.88
N LYS A 127 -3.18 -7.18 -20.79
CA LYS A 127 -3.60 -8.58 -20.71
C LYS A 127 -2.41 -9.54 -20.73
N ASN A 128 -1.43 -9.30 -21.59
CA ASN A 128 -0.19 -10.09 -21.65
C ASN A 128 0.61 -9.98 -20.35
N VAL A 129 0.68 -8.79 -19.73
CA VAL A 129 1.30 -8.67 -18.40
C VAL A 129 0.57 -9.50 -17.36
N TYR A 130 -0.77 -9.46 -17.35
CA TYR A 130 -1.60 -10.22 -16.41
C TYR A 130 -1.44 -11.74 -16.52
N TYR A 131 -1.44 -12.28 -17.73
CA TYR A 131 -1.38 -13.73 -17.97
C TYR A 131 0.05 -14.29 -18.10
N GLY A 132 1.09 -13.49 -17.90
CA GLY A 132 2.47 -13.96 -18.09
C GLY A 132 2.89 -14.05 -19.56
N GLY A 133 2.10 -13.52 -20.50
CA GLY A 133 2.39 -13.57 -21.93
C GLY A 133 3.41 -12.53 -22.40
N GLY A 134 4.25 -12.94 -23.37
CA GLY A 134 5.18 -12.08 -24.10
C GLY A 134 6.35 -11.51 -23.27
N ASP A 135 7.17 -10.69 -23.91
CA ASP A 135 8.26 -9.95 -23.27
C ASP A 135 8.04 -8.43 -23.46
N PRO A 136 7.39 -7.75 -22.49
CA PRO A 136 7.08 -6.34 -22.63
C PRO A 136 8.36 -5.50 -22.52
N LYS A 137 8.53 -4.58 -23.46
CA LYS A 137 9.63 -3.61 -23.43
C LYS A 137 9.71 -2.91 -22.08
N PHE A 138 10.91 -2.65 -21.59
CA PHE A 138 11.17 -1.99 -20.30
C PHE A 138 10.32 -0.73 -20.05
N ARG A 139 10.14 0.12 -21.07
CA ARG A 139 9.32 1.33 -20.97
C ARG A 139 7.84 1.05 -20.63
N ILE A 140 7.29 -0.04 -21.18
CA ILE A 140 5.93 -0.51 -20.89
C ILE A 140 5.85 -1.00 -19.45
N VAL A 141 6.85 -1.77 -19.00
CA VAL A 141 6.95 -2.25 -17.61
C VAL A 141 6.96 -1.07 -16.63
N ILE A 142 7.77 -0.04 -16.89
CA ILE A 142 7.78 1.20 -16.09
C ILE A 142 6.39 1.83 -16.04
N SER A 143 5.73 2.00 -17.20
CA SER A 143 4.41 2.64 -17.24
C SER A 143 3.36 1.87 -16.44
N ILE A 144 3.41 0.54 -16.45
CA ILE A 144 2.52 -0.32 -15.65
C ILE A 144 2.88 -0.20 -14.16
N MET A 145 4.17 -0.25 -13.80
CA MET A 145 4.59 -0.13 -12.40
C MET A 145 4.23 1.23 -11.80
N ARG A 146 4.27 2.32 -12.58
CA ARG A 146 3.78 3.63 -12.11
C ARG A 146 2.31 3.62 -11.73
N TRP A 147 1.49 2.86 -12.44
CA TRP A 147 0.08 2.66 -12.07
C TRP A 147 -0.05 1.78 -10.82
N VAL A 148 0.71 0.68 -10.72
CA VAL A 148 0.75 -0.19 -9.52
C VAL A 148 1.09 0.63 -8.28
N ASP A 149 2.18 1.40 -8.33
CA ASP A 149 2.63 2.25 -7.23
C ASP A 149 1.59 3.34 -6.90
N SER A 150 0.83 3.83 -7.88
CA SER A 150 -0.23 4.81 -7.62
C SER A 150 -1.38 4.22 -6.80
N LYS A 151 -1.69 2.93 -6.99
CA LYS A 151 -2.73 2.23 -6.23
C LYS A 151 -2.27 1.91 -4.83
N GLU A 152 -1.02 1.50 -4.68
CA GLU A 152 -0.42 1.25 -3.37
C GLU A 152 -0.29 2.56 -2.55
N ARG A 153 0.06 3.69 -3.19
CA ARG A 153 0.11 5.00 -2.52
C ARG A 153 -1.24 5.55 -2.10
N LEU A 154 -2.31 5.32 -2.88
CA LEU A 154 -3.65 5.82 -2.54
C LEU A 154 -4.19 5.20 -1.24
N VAL A 155 -3.86 3.94 -0.96
CA VAL A 155 -4.18 3.29 0.32
C VAL A 155 -3.49 4.01 1.47
N VAL A 156 -2.21 4.35 1.32
CA VAL A 156 -1.44 5.08 2.34
C VAL A 156 -1.99 6.49 2.57
N VAL A 157 -2.35 7.22 1.51
CA VAL A 157 -2.92 8.57 1.61
C VAL A 157 -4.32 8.56 2.23
N GLN A 158 -5.16 7.55 1.93
CA GLN A 158 -6.45 7.38 2.59
C GLN A 158 -6.29 7.09 4.09
N ILE A 159 -5.34 6.22 4.47
CA ILE A 159 -5.02 5.95 5.88
C ILE A 159 -4.55 7.25 6.57
N ILE A 160 -3.64 8.01 5.98
CA ILE A 160 -3.18 9.29 6.55
C ILE A 160 -4.33 10.30 6.70
N THR A 161 -5.23 10.36 5.71
CA THR A 161 -6.40 11.25 5.75
C THR A 161 -7.36 10.85 6.86
N ILE A 162 -7.63 9.54 7.01
CA ILE A 162 -8.44 9.00 8.10
C ILE A 162 -7.79 9.32 9.45
N MET A 163 -6.48 9.13 9.58
CA MET A 163 -5.74 9.49 10.81
C MET A 163 -5.86 10.98 11.15
N ARG A 164 -5.78 11.88 10.15
CA ARG A 164 -5.97 13.33 10.37
C ARG A 164 -7.39 13.66 10.81
N VAL A 165 -8.40 13.03 10.21
CA VAL A 165 -9.80 13.21 10.62
C VAL A 165 -10.01 12.72 12.05
N VAL A 166 -9.45 11.57 12.41
CA VAL A 166 -9.48 11.05 13.80
C VAL A 166 -8.79 12.03 14.76
N GLN A 167 -7.61 12.55 14.44
CA GLN A 167 -6.92 13.54 15.29
C GLN A 167 -7.73 14.82 15.49
N ILE A 168 -8.43 15.29 14.45
CA ILE A 168 -9.32 16.46 14.53
C ILE A 168 -10.51 16.17 15.46
N ILE A 169 -11.13 14.99 15.32
CA ILE A 169 -12.21 14.54 16.19
C ILE A 169 -11.74 14.49 17.65
N MET A 170 -10.58 13.89 17.91
CA MET A 170 -9.98 13.82 19.27
C MET A 170 -9.71 15.22 19.84
N ARG A 171 -9.16 16.16 19.05
CA ARG A 171 -8.95 17.55 19.50
C ARG A 171 -10.26 18.31 19.76
N SER A 172 -11.32 18.03 19.01
CA SER A 172 -12.64 18.64 19.22
C SER A 172 -13.38 18.10 20.45
N SER A 173 -12.98 16.91 20.95
CA SER A 173 -13.55 16.26 22.13
C SER A 173 -13.04 16.83 23.47
N GLY A 174 -12.16 17.83 23.46
CA GLY A 174 -11.76 18.56 24.67
C GLY A 174 -10.71 17.87 25.55
N GLU A 175 -10.07 16.80 25.08
CA GLU A 175 -8.89 16.25 25.76
C GLU A 175 -7.66 17.10 25.43
N GLY A 176 -7.28 17.96 26.38
CA GLY A 176 -6.13 18.84 26.31
C GLY A 176 -4.87 18.08 25.93
N THR A 177 -4.21 18.56 24.87
CA THR A 177 -2.90 18.10 24.42
C THR A 177 -1.87 18.27 25.53
N ALA A 178 -1.39 17.17 26.12
CA ALA A 178 -0.05 17.16 26.69
C ALA A 178 0.95 17.09 25.53
N SER A 179 1.62 18.22 25.31
CA SER A 179 2.73 18.41 24.38
C SER A 179 3.81 17.34 24.58
N ILE A 180 4.20 16.67 23.51
CA ILE A 180 5.51 15.98 23.44
C ILE A 180 6.12 16.34 22.08
N PHE A 181 7.03 17.31 22.13
CA PHE A 181 8.15 17.45 21.19
C PHE A 181 9.18 16.36 21.50
#